data_AF-A0A7Y6BTP1-F1
#
_entry.id   AF-A0A7Y6BTP1-F1
#
_cell.length_a   1.000
_cell.length_b   1.000
_cell.length_c   1.000
_cell.angle_alpha   90.00
_cell.angle_beta   90.00
_cell.angle_gamma   90.00
#
_symmetry.space_group_name_H-M   'P 1'
#
loop_
_entity.id
_entity.type
_entity.pdbx_description
1 polymer ?
#
loop_
_entity_poly.entity_id
_entity_poly.type
_entity_poly.pdbx_seq_one_letter_code
_entity_poly.pdbx_strand_id
1 'polypeptide(L)'
;MNVELDFSNLDDGAIYIPASVYTKNQISLTYAAYISEFYRKNKIWIGNFSMLNLETNRNPIFFYSSIYIPQFNRYDYNVELAQGKSLPQYLEEVEIGSYVIISIKDDGSQQIKEITLEEVKKLGITLIDKSKLRCSYIWLARKTDEASYEVLHEECSPEELSWEGQVGGENILIKSGGSNAGNYSSIMINDVEKSMNLRGMNIVSWKEVTEISTTNCDTFSTIYMQGSLFKAIPPNLRYSNNHFSVVSRAGGKFQGVNYTNCKEAIEWNYKVRGHRNFEIDLELTSDQELVARLDWQAYLYGHLMQQRPDGIKEKQPLSSEQFKELKVLNEYTPLTITDIYELMVSTPDVYLITDTKYLEPETIKKQFKRIVTAAEPNRCEVLMRIVPQIYSEEMYSIIEGIFPFPNYIYSLYATQSSDDEIIRFVEGKPIGAVTMFPDRYTSDFGRKLKSLGVEVVLHTINDMEHVKKYVAMNVGGFYTDSLSSIDIESEIIRYQSEVKAIRDMLLLYIEKRFGPISSSVINILLKYSKQELEEFAPKLFPINTLEEFHLLCEEVKST
;
A
#
# COMPACT_ATOMS: atom_id res chain seq x y z
N MET A 1 20.17 18.42 -2.11
CA MET A 1 20.76 17.15 -1.64
C MET A 1 19.60 16.21 -1.43
N ASN A 2 19.38 15.22 -2.31
CA ASN A 2 18.29 14.27 -2.12
C ASN A 2 18.73 13.31 -1.00
N VAL A 3 18.19 13.49 0.20
CA VAL A 3 18.25 12.46 1.23
C VAL A 3 17.67 11.19 0.59
N GLU A 4 18.47 10.13 0.53
CA GLU A 4 18.02 8.85 0.03
C GLU A 4 16.85 8.39 0.91
N LEU A 5 15.67 8.19 0.32
CA LEU A 5 14.48 7.82 1.08
C LEU A 5 14.69 6.43 1.68
N ASP A 6 14.71 6.35 3.01
CA ASP A 6 14.73 5.08 3.71
C ASP A 6 13.32 4.47 3.70
N PHE A 7 13.10 3.52 2.79
CA PHE A 7 11.83 2.83 2.61
C PHE A 7 11.39 2.02 3.84
N SER A 8 12.30 1.71 4.77
CA SER A 8 11.94 0.98 5.99
C SER A 8 11.07 1.79 6.95
N ASN A 9 10.97 3.11 6.74
CA ASN A 9 10.11 4.01 7.51
C ASN A 9 8.72 4.22 6.88
N LEU A 10 8.43 3.61 5.73
CA LEU A 10 7.12 3.68 5.10
C LEU A 10 6.22 2.53 5.58
N ASP A 11 4.90 2.72 5.53
CA ASP A 11 3.95 1.69 5.94
C ASP A 11 3.96 0.51 4.94
N ASP A 12 4.01 -0.72 5.44
CA ASP A 12 3.85 -1.93 4.62
C ASP A 12 2.59 -1.84 3.74
N GLY A 13 2.73 -2.18 2.46
CA GLY A 13 1.66 -2.14 1.47
C GLY A 13 1.34 -0.74 0.93
N ALA A 14 2.01 0.32 1.42
CA ALA A 14 1.81 1.67 0.91
C ALA A 14 2.28 1.81 -0.55
N ILE A 15 1.78 2.86 -1.19
CA ILE A 15 2.14 3.23 -2.56
C ILE A 15 3.11 4.41 -2.50
N TYR A 16 4.31 4.25 -3.05
CA TYR A 16 5.28 5.32 -3.23
C TYR A 16 5.24 5.83 -4.67
N ILE A 17 5.04 7.14 -4.83
CA ILE A 17 5.09 7.85 -6.12
C ILE A 17 6.46 8.53 -6.23
N PRO A 18 7.36 8.03 -7.10
CA PRO A 18 8.70 8.60 -7.26
C PRO A 18 8.67 10.06 -7.75
N ALA A 19 9.64 10.86 -7.32
CA ALA A 19 9.77 12.26 -7.74
C ALA A 19 10.04 12.42 -9.25
N SER A 20 10.77 11.48 -9.85
CA SER A 20 10.99 11.43 -11.30
C SER A 20 9.87 10.66 -11.98
N VAL A 21 9.12 11.33 -12.85
CA VAL A 21 8.05 10.72 -13.64
C VAL A 21 8.67 9.78 -14.68
N TYR A 22 8.82 8.50 -14.38
CA TYR A 22 8.98 7.48 -15.42
C TYR A 22 7.62 7.25 -16.08
N THR A 23 7.22 8.18 -16.94
CA THR A 23 6.05 8.01 -17.82
C THR A 23 6.42 7.01 -18.92
N LYS A 24 6.22 5.72 -18.64
CA LYS A 24 5.73 4.85 -19.69
C LYS A 24 4.23 4.66 -19.45
N ASN A 25 3.43 5.05 -20.44
CA ASN A 25 1.98 4.81 -20.42
C ASN A 25 1.64 3.30 -20.47
N GLN A 26 2.63 2.44 -20.69
CA GLN A 26 2.51 0.98 -20.72
C GLN A 26 3.66 0.36 -19.93
N ILE A 27 3.34 -0.52 -18.99
CA ILE A 27 4.32 -1.27 -18.22
C ILE A 27 4.81 -2.43 -19.10
N SER A 28 6.10 -2.45 -19.44
CA SER A 28 6.72 -3.60 -20.10
C SER A 28 6.96 -4.72 -19.09
N LEU A 29 7.10 -5.96 -19.56
CA LEU A 29 7.36 -7.10 -18.69
C LEU A 29 8.61 -6.91 -17.78
N THR A 30 9.69 -6.34 -18.32
CA THR A 30 10.89 -6.01 -17.55
C THR A 30 10.62 -5.00 -16.42
N TYR A 31 9.76 -4.00 -16.68
CA TYR A 31 9.42 -3.01 -15.66
C TYR A 31 8.46 -3.60 -14.61
N ALA A 32 7.55 -4.48 -15.01
CA ALA A 32 6.70 -5.24 -14.09
C ALA A 32 7.54 -6.12 -13.14
N ALA A 33 8.54 -6.83 -13.67
CA ALA A 33 9.46 -7.62 -12.85
C ALA A 33 10.24 -6.74 -11.85
N TYR A 34 10.71 -5.56 -12.28
CA TYR A 34 11.35 -4.58 -11.40
C TYR A 34 10.41 -4.12 -10.26
N ILE A 35 9.16 -3.76 -10.57
CA ILE A 35 8.19 -3.34 -9.55
C ILE A 35 7.93 -4.48 -8.56
N SER A 36 7.80 -5.70 -9.04
CA SER A 36 7.59 -6.87 -8.19
C SER A 36 8.75 -7.09 -7.21
N GLU A 37 10.00 -7.08 -7.70
CA GLU A 37 11.19 -7.21 -6.86
C GLU A 37 11.31 -6.06 -5.87
N PHE A 38 10.98 -4.84 -6.30
CA PHE A 38 10.94 -3.69 -5.40
C PHE A 38 9.94 -3.88 -4.27
N TYR A 39 8.73 -4.38 -4.56
CA TYR A 39 7.73 -4.70 -3.54
C TYR A 39 8.19 -5.83 -2.62
N ARG A 40 8.78 -6.91 -3.16
CA ARG A 40 9.27 -8.02 -2.34
C ARG A 40 10.29 -7.57 -1.30
N LYS A 41 11.22 -6.69 -1.72
CA LYS A 41 12.30 -6.16 -0.88
C LYS A 41 11.81 -5.14 0.16
N ASN A 42 10.98 -4.19 -0.26
CA ASN A 42 10.65 -3.03 0.57
C ASN A 42 9.25 -3.10 1.19
N LYS A 43 8.39 -4.02 0.74
CA LYS A 43 6.95 -4.08 1.04
C LYS A 43 6.18 -2.83 0.62
N ILE A 44 6.73 -2.05 -0.32
CA ILE A 44 6.14 -0.81 -0.86
C ILE A 44 5.89 -0.97 -2.35
N TRP A 45 4.71 -0.54 -2.80
CA TRP A 45 4.38 -0.50 -4.23
C TRP A 45 4.93 0.77 -4.87
N ILE A 46 5.51 0.65 -6.07
CA ILE A 46 5.80 1.82 -6.90
C ILE A 46 4.54 2.18 -7.69
N GLY A 47 4.06 3.41 -7.50
CA GLY A 47 2.86 3.93 -8.16
C GLY A 47 3.12 5.07 -9.12
N ASN A 48 2.09 5.40 -9.90
CA ASN A 48 2.00 6.62 -10.70
C ASN A 48 0.67 7.30 -10.37
N PHE A 49 0.71 8.58 -9.99
CA PHE A 49 -0.47 9.35 -9.62
C PHE A 49 -1.60 9.27 -10.66
N SER A 50 -1.27 9.33 -11.96
CA SER A 50 -2.30 9.31 -13.03
C SER A 50 -2.99 7.95 -13.21
N MET A 51 -2.46 6.89 -12.62
CA MET A 51 -3.02 5.54 -12.66
C MET A 51 -3.76 5.17 -11.37
N LEU A 52 -3.73 6.04 -10.35
CA LEU A 52 -4.41 5.77 -9.08
C LEU A 52 -5.91 6.04 -9.20
N ASN A 53 -6.70 5.08 -8.72
CA ASN A 53 -8.11 5.30 -8.43
C ASN A 53 -8.25 5.74 -6.97
N LEU A 54 -8.37 7.06 -6.74
CA LEU A 54 -8.45 7.62 -5.40
C LEU A 54 -9.74 7.24 -4.66
N GLU A 55 -10.82 6.91 -5.37
CA GLU A 55 -12.11 6.51 -4.78
C GLU A 55 -12.04 5.12 -4.13
N THR A 56 -11.33 4.18 -4.78
CA THR A 56 -11.27 2.79 -4.32
C THR A 56 -9.97 2.44 -3.61
N ASN A 57 -8.94 3.29 -3.68
CA ASN A 57 -7.68 3.03 -3.00
C ASN A 57 -7.85 3.02 -1.46
N ARG A 58 -7.22 2.03 -0.83
CA ARG A 58 -7.26 1.81 0.63
C ARG A 58 -5.88 1.82 1.28
N ASN A 59 -4.82 2.06 0.51
CA ASN A 59 -3.46 2.09 1.01
C ASN A 59 -2.97 3.54 1.18
N PRO A 60 -2.11 3.83 2.16
CA PRO A 60 -1.40 5.10 2.25
C PRO A 60 -0.60 5.37 0.97
N ILE A 61 -0.49 6.63 0.59
CA ILE A 61 0.27 7.07 -0.59
C ILE A 61 1.34 8.07 -0.17
N PHE A 62 2.60 7.77 -0.47
CA PHE A 62 3.74 8.65 -0.25
C PHE A 62 4.16 9.33 -1.55
N PHE A 63 4.34 10.66 -1.52
CA PHE A 63 4.60 11.44 -2.73
C PHE A 63 5.32 12.77 -2.41
N TYR A 64 6.09 13.28 -3.38
CA TYR A 64 6.82 14.56 -3.24
C TYR A 64 6.08 15.76 -3.85
N SER A 65 5.29 15.54 -4.90
CA SER A 65 4.70 16.63 -5.68
C SER A 65 3.49 17.23 -4.97
N SER A 66 3.65 18.42 -4.38
CA SER A 66 2.58 19.16 -3.68
C SER A 66 1.36 19.43 -4.56
N ILE A 67 1.51 19.41 -5.88
CA ILE A 67 0.41 19.64 -6.84
C ILE A 67 -0.71 18.60 -6.71
N TYR A 68 -0.42 17.43 -6.13
CA TYR A 68 -1.40 16.37 -5.91
C TYR A 68 -2.26 16.60 -4.68
N ILE A 69 -1.84 17.45 -3.74
CA ILE A 69 -2.55 17.70 -2.47
C ILE A 69 -4.01 18.15 -2.69
N PRO A 70 -4.32 19.11 -3.60
CA PRO A 70 -5.70 19.49 -3.86
C PRO A 70 -6.58 18.35 -4.38
N GLN A 71 -6.01 17.41 -5.14
CA GLN A 71 -6.75 16.23 -5.61
C GLN A 71 -7.01 15.26 -4.46
N PHE A 72 -6.01 14.97 -3.63
CA PHE A 72 -6.21 14.15 -2.43
C PHE A 72 -7.29 14.72 -1.50
N ASN A 73 -7.25 16.04 -1.25
CA ASN A 73 -8.26 16.72 -0.43
C ASN A 73 -9.68 16.61 -1.02
N ARG A 74 -9.82 16.60 -2.35
CA ARG A 74 -11.13 16.43 -3.03
C ARG A 74 -11.74 15.05 -2.79
N TYR A 75 -10.91 14.04 -2.54
CA TYR A 75 -11.33 12.67 -2.24
C TYR A 75 -11.27 12.35 -0.73
N ASP A 76 -11.27 13.38 0.12
CA ASP A 76 -11.26 13.28 1.59
C ASP A 76 -10.05 12.54 2.18
N TYR A 77 -8.91 12.53 1.47
CA TYR A 77 -7.66 12.03 2.03
C TYR A 77 -7.12 13.01 3.07
N ASN A 78 -6.61 12.49 4.19
CA ASN A 78 -5.81 13.28 5.11
C ASN A 78 -4.37 13.31 4.63
N VAL A 79 -3.87 14.51 4.26
CA VAL A 79 -2.48 14.68 3.82
C VAL A 79 -1.63 15.25 4.96
N GLU A 80 -0.61 14.51 5.34
CA GLU A 80 0.36 14.90 6.37
C GLU A 80 1.79 14.97 5.83
N LEU A 81 2.65 15.71 6.53
CA LEU A 81 4.08 15.75 6.24
C LEU A 81 4.73 14.47 6.81
N ALA A 82 5.35 13.68 5.95
CA ALA A 82 6.14 12.52 6.37
C ALA A 82 7.60 12.89 6.62
N GLN A 83 8.18 13.72 5.76
CA GLN A 83 9.55 14.22 5.90
C GLN A 83 9.66 15.60 5.24
N GLY A 84 10.32 16.55 5.90
CA GLY A 84 10.55 17.88 5.36
C GLY A 84 10.51 18.94 6.45
N LYS A 85 10.42 20.20 6.04
CA LYS A 85 10.38 21.36 6.94
C LYS A 85 9.24 22.27 6.55
N SER A 86 8.59 22.88 7.53
CA SER A 86 7.68 24.00 7.28
C SER A 86 8.49 25.25 6.89
N LEU A 87 7.81 26.24 6.31
CA LEU A 87 8.39 27.55 6.03
C LEU A 87 9.03 28.20 7.29
N PRO A 88 8.35 28.27 8.45
CA PRO A 88 8.97 28.76 9.69
C PRO A 88 10.22 27.99 10.09
N GLN A 89 10.16 26.65 10.10
CA GLN A 89 11.31 25.81 10.48
C GLN A 89 12.50 26.03 9.54
N TYR A 90 12.24 26.14 8.23
CA TYR A 90 13.30 26.45 7.26
C TYR A 90 13.98 27.78 7.58
N LEU A 91 13.21 28.83 7.87
CA LEU A 91 13.74 30.16 8.20
C LEU A 91 14.48 30.17 9.55
N GLU A 92 13.99 29.44 10.56
CA GLU A 92 14.68 29.29 11.85
C GLU A 92 16.07 28.64 11.68
N GLU A 93 16.19 27.67 10.77
CA GLU A 93 17.44 26.96 10.51
C GLU A 93 18.40 27.69 9.55
N VAL A 94 18.00 28.82 8.96
CA VAL A 94 18.92 29.65 8.16
C VAL A 94 20.06 30.13 9.05
N GLU A 95 21.30 29.99 8.58
CA GLU A 95 22.49 30.38 9.34
C GLU A 95 22.47 31.87 9.72
N ILE A 96 22.82 32.17 10.98
CA ILE A 96 22.94 33.53 11.48
C ILE A 96 23.92 34.34 10.63
N GLY A 97 23.51 35.56 10.28
CA GLY A 97 24.24 36.49 9.41
C GLY A 97 23.84 36.39 7.94
N SER A 98 23.12 35.35 7.51
CA SER A 98 22.65 35.20 6.14
C SER A 98 21.55 36.21 5.78
N TYR A 99 21.51 36.60 4.53
CA TYR A 99 20.39 37.31 3.91
C TYR A 99 19.39 36.32 3.33
N VAL A 100 18.12 36.66 3.37
CA VAL A 100 17.02 35.87 2.80
C VAL A 100 16.11 36.79 2.01
N ILE A 101 15.78 36.39 0.79
CA ILE A 101 14.78 37.01 -0.08
C ILE A 101 13.64 36.04 -0.29
N ILE A 102 12.40 36.52 -0.15
CA ILE A 102 11.19 35.85 -0.57
C ILE A 102 10.53 36.70 -1.66
N SER A 103 10.24 36.08 -2.81
CA SER A 103 9.43 36.67 -3.88
C SER A 103 8.31 35.71 -4.28
N ILE A 104 7.09 36.22 -4.43
CA ILE A 104 5.91 35.38 -4.72
C ILE A 104 5.58 35.36 -6.21
N LYS A 105 5.15 34.18 -6.67
CA LYS A 105 4.50 33.94 -7.96
C LYS A 105 3.15 33.25 -7.76
N ASP A 106 2.16 33.65 -8.54
CA ASP A 106 0.78 33.12 -8.52
C ASP A 106 0.08 33.38 -7.18
N ASP A 107 0.29 32.55 -6.16
CA ASP A 107 -0.30 32.68 -4.83
C ASP A 107 0.77 32.59 -3.74
N GLY A 108 0.62 33.39 -2.70
CA GLY A 108 1.55 33.47 -1.59
C GLY A 108 1.00 33.02 -0.24
N SER A 109 -0.32 32.88 -0.11
CA SER A 109 -0.97 33.04 1.20
C SER A 109 -2.08 32.04 1.51
N GLN A 110 -2.55 31.26 0.54
CA GLN A 110 -3.71 30.38 0.71
C GLN A 110 -3.55 29.40 1.89
N GLN A 111 -2.36 28.81 2.04
CA GLN A 111 -2.09 27.80 3.07
C GLN A 111 -1.52 28.37 4.37
N ILE A 112 -1.30 29.68 4.46
CA ILE A 112 -0.85 30.33 5.70
C ILE A 112 -2.04 30.40 6.67
N LYS A 113 -2.20 29.36 7.51
CA LYS A 113 -3.21 29.30 8.57
C LYS A 113 -2.81 30.18 9.76
N GLU A 114 -3.75 30.46 10.68
CA GLU A 114 -3.51 31.36 11.82
C GLU A 114 -2.26 30.98 12.64
N ILE A 115 -2.05 29.69 12.92
CA ILE A 115 -0.86 29.23 13.66
C ILE A 115 0.42 29.57 12.89
N THR A 116 0.49 29.23 11.60
CA THR A 116 1.65 29.53 10.75
C THR A 116 1.84 31.03 10.56
N LEU A 117 0.76 31.81 10.49
CA LEU A 117 0.80 33.26 10.38
C LEU A 117 1.49 33.88 11.60
N GLU A 118 1.16 33.43 12.81
CA GLU A 118 1.79 33.91 14.04
C GLU A 118 3.27 33.50 14.13
N GLU A 119 3.65 32.35 13.58
CA GLU A 119 5.05 31.93 13.48
C GLU A 119 5.85 32.80 12.52
N VAL A 120 5.36 33.02 11.29
CA VAL A 120 6.10 33.85 10.31
C VAL A 120 6.13 35.33 10.69
N LYS A 121 5.10 35.84 11.38
CA LYS A 121 5.10 37.21 11.93
C LYS A 121 6.21 37.43 12.95
N LYS A 122 6.50 36.45 13.80
CA LYS A 122 7.63 36.52 14.74
C LYS A 122 8.97 36.64 14.02
N LEU A 123 9.06 36.11 12.80
CA LEU A 123 10.22 36.20 11.93
C LEU A 123 10.25 37.49 11.08
N GLY A 124 9.30 38.40 11.26
CA GLY A 124 9.27 39.70 10.56
C GLY A 124 8.53 39.69 9.22
N ILE A 125 7.75 38.65 8.91
CA ILE A 125 6.85 38.62 7.73
C ILE A 125 5.47 39.12 8.20
N THR A 126 5.15 40.40 7.95
CA THR A 126 4.00 41.08 8.55
C THR A 126 2.90 41.50 7.57
N LEU A 127 3.21 41.64 6.27
CA LEU A 127 2.29 42.16 5.27
C LEU A 127 1.49 41.08 4.51
N ILE A 128 1.78 39.80 4.73
CA ILE A 128 1.07 38.69 4.09
C ILE A 128 0.12 37.97 5.04
N ASP A 129 -1.10 37.74 4.58
CA ASP A 129 -2.12 36.91 5.23
C ASP A 129 -3.06 36.33 4.16
N LYS A 130 -4.04 35.51 4.58
CA LYS A 130 -5.01 34.89 3.67
C LYS A 130 -5.85 35.87 2.83
N SER A 131 -5.98 37.14 3.25
CA SER A 131 -6.69 38.17 2.48
C SER A 131 -5.86 38.67 1.29
N LYS A 132 -4.54 38.46 1.30
CA LYS A 132 -3.59 38.81 0.24
C LYS A 132 -3.43 37.69 -0.78
N LEU A 133 -4.51 36.98 -1.07
CA LEU A 133 -4.52 35.91 -2.06
C LEU A 133 -4.06 36.47 -3.40
N ARG A 134 -3.10 35.80 -4.04
CA ARG A 134 -2.56 36.18 -5.35
C ARG A 134 -1.90 37.56 -5.50
N CYS A 135 -1.56 38.22 -4.40
CA CYS A 135 -0.76 39.45 -4.45
C CYS A 135 0.71 39.16 -4.80
N SER A 136 1.36 40.14 -5.42
CA SER A 136 2.82 40.21 -5.48
C SER A 136 3.36 40.54 -4.09
N TYR A 137 4.53 39.98 -3.76
CA TYR A 137 5.15 40.15 -2.45
C TYR A 137 6.66 40.05 -2.56
N ILE A 138 7.35 40.97 -1.90
CA ILE A 138 8.80 40.95 -1.71
C ILE A 138 9.08 41.07 -0.21
N TRP A 139 9.95 40.20 0.29
CA TRP A 139 10.53 40.32 1.63
C TRP A 139 12.02 40.06 1.54
N LEU A 140 12.81 40.97 2.10
CA LEU A 140 14.26 40.90 2.18
C LEU A 140 14.65 41.17 3.62
N ALA A 141 15.37 40.23 4.23
CA ALA A 141 15.81 40.36 5.60
C ALA A 141 17.16 39.70 5.85
N ARG A 142 17.80 40.06 6.96
CA ARG A 142 19.04 39.46 7.44
C ARG A 142 18.79 38.71 8.75
N LYS A 143 19.24 37.46 8.83
CA LYS A 143 19.17 36.66 10.06
C LYS A 143 20.12 37.23 11.10
N THR A 144 19.60 37.69 12.23
CA THR A 144 20.39 38.36 13.29
C THR A 144 20.68 37.45 14.47
N ASP A 145 19.76 36.54 14.81
CA ASP A 145 19.91 35.50 15.82
C ASP A 145 19.01 34.30 15.48
N GLU A 146 18.94 33.28 16.36
CA GLU A 146 18.14 32.06 16.16
C GLU A 146 16.63 32.33 15.92
N ALA A 147 16.06 33.41 16.46
CA ALA A 147 14.62 33.66 16.45
C ALA A 147 14.21 34.96 15.71
N SER A 148 15.15 35.79 15.26
CA SER A 148 14.85 37.11 14.70
C SER A 148 15.52 37.40 13.36
N TYR A 149 14.90 38.32 12.62
CA TYR A 149 15.39 38.87 11.37
C TYR A 149 15.35 40.41 11.43
N GLU A 150 16.40 41.05 10.91
CA GLU A 150 16.38 42.46 10.54
C GLU A 150 15.76 42.59 9.15
N VAL A 151 14.52 43.08 9.07
CA VAL A 151 13.81 43.28 7.80
C VAL A 151 14.33 44.54 7.11
N LEU A 152 14.91 44.37 5.92
CA LEU A 152 15.48 45.45 5.12
C LEU A 152 14.45 46.01 4.13
N HIS A 153 13.57 45.16 3.60
CA HIS A 153 12.45 45.55 2.74
C HIS A 153 11.30 44.55 2.89
N GLU A 154 10.06 45.04 2.96
CA GLU A 154 8.85 44.23 2.88
C GLU A 154 7.77 45.00 2.13
N GLU A 155 7.18 44.39 1.10
CA GLU A 155 6.15 45.02 0.29
C GLU A 155 5.15 44.00 -0.24
N CYS A 156 3.86 44.36 -0.27
CA CYS A 156 2.78 43.53 -0.78
C CYS A 156 1.84 44.40 -1.63
N SER A 157 1.53 43.95 -2.86
CA SER A 157 0.70 44.72 -3.80
C SER A 157 -0.14 43.80 -4.70
N PRO A 158 -1.34 44.21 -5.14
CA PRO A 158 -2.05 43.52 -6.22
C PRO A 158 -1.38 43.69 -7.58
N GLU A 159 -0.46 44.65 -7.74
CA GLU A 159 0.30 44.94 -8.95
C GLU A 159 1.71 44.33 -8.89
N GLU A 160 2.46 44.41 -10.00
CA GLU A 160 3.84 43.96 -10.07
C GLU A 160 4.74 44.76 -9.12
N LEU A 161 5.69 44.08 -8.46
CA LEU A 161 6.68 44.69 -7.58
C LEU A 161 8.09 44.53 -8.16
N SER A 162 8.91 45.57 -7.99
CA SER A 162 10.33 45.56 -8.33
C SER A 162 11.13 46.32 -7.27
N TRP A 163 12.20 45.70 -6.78
CA TRP A 163 13.13 46.29 -5.83
C TRP A 163 14.57 46.09 -6.29
N GLU A 164 15.38 47.14 -6.25
CA GLU A 164 16.78 47.11 -6.64
C GLU A 164 17.64 47.81 -5.59
N GLY A 165 18.76 47.19 -5.22
CA GLY A 165 19.66 47.75 -4.21
C GLY A 165 20.92 46.91 -3.98
N GLN A 166 21.79 47.41 -3.10
CA GLN A 166 23.02 46.71 -2.71
C GLN A 166 22.86 46.10 -1.32
N VAL A 167 23.10 44.79 -1.18
CA VAL A 167 22.92 44.04 0.07
C VAL A 167 24.13 43.15 0.30
N GLY A 168 24.79 43.28 1.45
CA GLY A 168 25.98 42.46 1.76
C GLY A 168 27.14 42.65 0.78
N GLY A 169 27.17 43.76 0.03
CA GLY A 169 28.15 44.02 -1.03
C GLY A 169 27.70 43.64 -2.44
N GLU A 170 26.61 42.87 -2.57
CA GLU A 170 26.11 42.35 -3.84
C GLU A 170 24.99 43.21 -4.42
N ASN A 171 24.89 43.26 -5.76
CA ASN A 171 23.80 43.93 -6.45
C ASN A 171 22.59 42.99 -6.54
N ILE A 172 21.45 43.43 -6.06
CA ILE A 172 20.24 42.62 -5.96
C ILE A 172 19.12 43.30 -6.75
N LEU A 173 18.45 42.52 -7.61
CA LEU A 173 17.20 42.91 -8.26
C LEU A 173 16.14 41.84 -7.99
N ILE A 174 15.07 42.23 -7.32
CA ILE A 174 13.94 41.35 -6.97
C ILE A 174 12.73 41.83 -7.73
N LYS A 175 12.02 40.90 -8.38
CA LYS A 175 10.71 41.14 -8.97
C LYS A 175 9.72 40.09 -8.51
N SER A 176 8.49 40.50 -8.26
CA SER A 176 7.39 39.62 -7.89
C SER A 176 6.14 40.03 -8.65
N GLY A 177 5.50 39.04 -9.26
CA GLY A 177 4.22 39.15 -9.92
C GLY A 177 3.28 38.06 -9.43
N GLY A 178 2.28 38.44 -8.64
CA GLY A 178 1.17 37.56 -8.27
C GLY A 178 0.37 37.08 -9.50
N SER A 179 -0.63 36.23 -9.31
CA SER A 179 -1.38 35.57 -10.41
C SER A 179 -1.86 36.54 -11.49
N ASN A 180 -2.31 37.73 -11.11
CA ASN A 180 -2.87 38.73 -12.03
C ASN A 180 -1.86 39.82 -12.42
N ALA A 181 -0.67 39.82 -11.81
CA ALA A 181 0.36 40.84 -11.93
C ALA A 181 1.62 40.28 -12.64
N GLY A 182 1.41 39.51 -13.71
CA GLY A 182 2.48 38.91 -14.52
C GLY A 182 2.82 37.46 -14.17
N ASN A 183 2.44 36.95 -12.99
CA ASN A 183 2.62 35.55 -12.58
C ASN A 183 4.06 35.04 -12.70
N TYR A 184 5.00 35.73 -12.06
CA TYR A 184 6.41 35.36 -12.08
C TYR A 184 7.13 35.76 -10.79
N SER A 185 8.29 35.14 -10.55
CA SER A 185 9.25 35.53 -9.51
C SER A 185 10.64 35.56 -10.14
N SER A 186 11.40 36.61 -9.86
CA SER A 186 12.79 36.76 -10.30
C SER A 186 13.61 37.36 -9.15
N ILE A 187 14.73 36.73 -8.82
CA ILE A 187 15.66 37.17 -7.77
C ILE A 187 17.05 37.07 -8.38
N MET A 188 17.59 38.20 -8.82
CA MET A 188 18.92 38.28 -9.42
C MET A 188 19.93 38.77 -8.41
N ILE A 189 21.05 38.06 -8.32
CA ILE A 189 22.24 38.44 -7.53
C ILE A 189 23.39 38.63 -8.52
N ASN A 190 23.92 39.84 -8.62
CA ASN A 190 24.92 40.25 -9.63
C ASN A 190 24.53 39.83 -11.05
N ASP A 191 23.30 40.17 -11.46
CA ASP A 191 22.71 39.86 -12.77
C ASP A 191 22.54 38.36 -13.08
N VAL A 192 22.71 37.48 -12.08
CA VAL A 192 22.47 36.04 -12.22
C VAL A 192 21.16 35.67 -11.54
N GLU A 193 20.22 35.12 -12.30
CA GLU A 193 18.94 34.61 -11.78
C GLU A 193 19.15 33.46 -10.79
N LYS A 194 18.50 33.58 -9.62
CA LYS A 194 18.53 32.59 -8.54
C LYS A 194 17.14 32.13 -8.13
N SER A 195 16.06 32.78 -8.55
CA SER A 195 14.70 32.31 -8.31
C SER A 195 14.40 31.05 -9.12
N MET A 196 13.59 30.16 -8.55
CA MET A 196 13.08 28.98 -9.28
C MET A 196 11.90 29.33 -10.17
N ASN A 197 11.30 30.51 -9.97
CA ASN A 197 10.10 30.98 -10.66
C ASN A 197 8.96 29.93 -10.62
N LEU A 198 8.80 29.25 -9.49
CA LEU A 198 7.74 28.28 -9.22
C LEU A 198 6.56 28.96 -8.50
N ARG A 199 5.36 28.37 -8.58
CA ARG A 199 4.19 28.86 -7.84
C ARG A 199 4.52 28.91 -6.34
N GLY A 200 4.03 29.92 -5.63
CA GLY A 200 4.29 30.08 -4.21
C GLY A 200 5.36 31.09 -3.89
N MET A 201 5.95 30.93 -2.70
CA MET A 201 7.10 31.69 -2.23
C MET A 201 8.39 31.09 -2.81
N ASN A 202 9.13 31.88 -3.59
CA ASN A 202 10.47 31.54 -4.06
C ASN A 202 11.47 32.18 -3.11
N ILE A 203 12.40 31.40 -2.59
CA ILE A 203 13.25 31.78 -1.46
C ILE A 203 14.71 31.61 -1.85
N VAL A 204 15.49 32.68 -1.70
CA VAL A 204 16.94 32.69 -1.94
C VAL A 204 17.62 33.15 -0.67
N SER A 205 18.58 32.38 -0.18
CA SER A 205 19.36 32.70 1.00
C SER A 205 20.86 32.58 0.73
N TRP A 206 21.64 33.45 1.34
CA TRP A 206 23.11 33.43 1.22
C TRP A 206 23.76 34.15 2.38
N LYS A 207 24.94 33.69 2.78
CA LYS A 207 25.85 34.40 3.69
C LYS A 207 27.03 35.00 2.93
N GLU A 208 27.61 34.18 2.05
CA GLU A 208 28.62 34.56 1.07
C GLU A 208 28.08 34.22 -0.33
N VAL A 209 28.40 35.03 -1.35
CA VAL A 209 27.82 34.87 -2.70
C VAL A 209 28.21 33.55 -3.38
N THR A 210 29.25 32.89 -2.90
CA THR A 210 29.69 31.55 -3.31
C THR A 210 28.78 30.44 -2.77
N GLU A 211 27.98 30.73 -1.74
CA GLU A 211 27.12 29.78 -1.04
C GLU A 211 25.67 30.26 -1.07
N ILE A 212 25.07 30.20 -2.26
CA ILE A 212 23.65 30.54 -2.45
C ILE A 212 22.79 29.28 -2.35
N SER A 213 21.78 29.32 -1.49
CA SER A 213 20.73 28.32 -1.40
C SER A 213 19.42 28.87 -1.96
N THR A 214 18.84 28.14 -2.92
CA THR A 214 17.53 28.44 -3.50
C THR A 214 16.54 27.32 -3.18
N THR A 215 15.31 27.71 -2.83
CA THR A 215 14.19 26.78 -2.62
C THR A 215 12.85 27.45 -2.92
N ASN A 216 11.76 26.70 -2.79
CA ASN A 216 10.39 27.16 -3.01
C ASN A 216 9.43 26.53 -1.98
N CYS A 217 8.36 27.23 -1.66
CA CYS A 217 7.21 26.71 -0.93
C CYS A 217 5.95 27.00 -1.74
N ASP A 218 5.28 25.95 -2.24
CA ASP A 218 4.01 26.04 -2.98
C ASP A 218 2.86 26.39 -2.02
N THR A 219 2.82 27.65 -1.56
CA THR A 219 1.87 28.17 -0.56
C THR A 219 0.41 28.17 -0.99
N PHE A 220 0.13 27.79 -2.25
CA PHE A 220 -1.20 27.41 -2.72
C PHE A 220 -1.63 26.03 -2.18
N SER A 221 -0.72 25.05 -2.18
CA SER A 221 -0.99 23.65 -1.84
C SER A 221 -0.52 23.26 -0.44
N THR A 222 0.57 23.84 0.06
CA THR A 222 1.22 23.44 1.31
C THR A 222 2.03 24.58 1.94
N ILE A 223 2.40 24.46 3.22
CA ILE A 223 3.36 25.35 3.90
C ILE A 223 4.75 24.72 4.06
N TYR A 224 4.95 23.55 3.46
CA TYR A 224 6.18 22.76 3.55
C TYR A 224 7.07 22.98 2.33
N MET A 225 8.39 22.98 2.58
CA MET A 225 9.40 23.30 1.57
C MET A 225 9.44 22.28 0.43
N GLN A 226 9.89 22.72 -0.75
CA GLN A 226 10.12 21.84 -1.89
C GLN A 226 11.06 20.68 -1.53
N GLY A 227 10.73 19.48 -2.01
CA GLY A 227 11.43 18.25 -1.66
C GLY A 227 10.90 17.55 -0.41
N SER A 228 9.88 18.12 0.24
CA SER A 228 9.14 17.44 1.31
C SER A 228 8.41 16.20 0.78
N LEU A 229 8.44 15.12 1.55
CA LEU A 229 7.65 13.93 1.35
C LEU A 229 6.34 14.05 2.13
N PHE A 230 5.24 13.85 1.44
CA PHE A 230 3.90 13.82 2.01
C PHE A 230 3.38 12.39 2.09
N LYS A 231 2.49 12.15 3.05
CA LYS A 231 1.69 10.92 3.17
C LYS A 231 0.22 11.30 3.06
N ALA A 232 -0.45 10.76 2.04
CA ALA A 232 -1.91 10.85 1.89
C ALA A 232 -2.54 9.57 2.45
N ILE A 233 -3.39 9.73 3.46
CA ILE A 233 -4.10 8.64 4.13
C ILE A 233 -5.54 8.61 3.59
N PRO A 234 -5.98 7.49 2.97
CA PRO A 234 -7.35 7.37 2.46
C PRO A 234 -8.39 7.35 3.59
N PRO A 235 -9.62 7.84 3.35
CA PRO A 235 -10.70 7.80 4.33
C PRO A 235 -11.11 6.37 4.72
N ASN A 236 -10.97 5.43 3.78
CA ASN A 236 -11.23 4.00 3.98
C ASN A 236 -9.91 3.22 4.09
N LEU A 237 -9.07 3.60 5.05
CA LEU A 237 -7.79 2.92 5.29
C LEU A 237 -7.98 1.44 5.57
N ARG A 238 -7.16 0.61 4.94
CA ARG A 238 -7.09 -0.82 5.22
C ARG A 238 -6.48 -1.05 6.61
N TYR A 239 -7.27 -1.57 7.54
CA TYR A 239 -6.83 -1.80 8.92
C TYR A 239 -6.02 -3.09 9.12
N SER A 240 -6.08 -4.05 8.19
CA SER A 240 -5.33 -5.30 8.25
C SER A 240 -4.36 -5.45 7.07
N ASN A 241 -3.11 -5.77 7.37
CA ASN A 241 -2.11 -6.10 6.35
C ASN A 241 -2.34 -7.51 5.76
N ASN A 242 -3.32 -8.27 6.26
CA ASN A 242 -3.62 -9.59 5.73
C ASN A 242 -4.34 -9.48 4.38
N HIS A 243 -3.58 -9.68 3.31
CA HIS A 243 -4.07 -9.71 1.93
C HIS A 243 -5.02 -10.88 1.63
N PHE A 244 -5.01 -11.92 2.45
CA PHE A 244 -5.68 -13.20 2.21
C PHE A 244 -6.75 -13.55 3.25
N SER A 245 -7.33 -12.55 3.92
CA SER A 245 -8.44 -12.72 4.88
C SER A 245 -9.57 -13.57 4.31
N VAL A 246 -9.95 -13.30 3.06
CA VAL A 246 -11.02 -14.02 2.35
C VAL A 246 -10.57 -14.32 0.94
N VAL A 247 -10.70 -15.58 0.56
CA VAL A 247 -10.48 -16.07 -0.80
C VAL A 247 -11.78 -16.68 -1.33
N SER A 248 -12.32 -16.08 -2.39
CA SER A 248 -13.50 -16.59 -3.07
C SER A 248 -13.11 -17.81 -3.90
N ARG A 249 -13.51 -19.01 -3.46
CA ARG A 249 -13.12 -20.25 -4.12
C ARG A 249 -13.84 -20.41 -5.46
N ALA A 250 -13.09 -20.68 -6.53
CA ALA A 250 -13.58 -20.83 -7.89
C ALA A 250 -14.57 -19.72 -8.35
N GLY A 251 -14.26 -18.48 -8.00
CA GLY A 251 -15.10 -17.30 -8.28
C GLY A 251 -16.24 -17.07 -7.28
N GLY A 252 -16.46 -18.00 -6.34
CA GLY A 252 -17.55 -18.01 -5.36
C GLY A 252 -18.84 -18.67 -5.87
N LYS A 253 -19.63 -19.23 -4.95
CA LYS A 253 -20.94 -19.83 -5.27
C LYS A 253 -21.86 -18.83 -5.93
N PHE A 254 -22.43 -19.22 -7.06
CA PHE A 254 -23.35 -18.39 -7.83
C PHE A 254 -24.54 -19.21 -8.30
N GLN A 255 -25.76 -18.67 -8.17
CA GLN A 255 -27.02 -19.40 -8.43
C GLN A 255 -27.12 -20.77 -7.72
N GLY A 256 -26.57 -20.87 -6.51
CA GLY A 256 -26.55 -22.12 -5.75
C GLY A 256 -25.51 -23.15 -6.20
N VAL A 257 -24.72 -22.85 -7.23
CA VAL A 257 -23.71 -23.76 -7.81
C VAL A 257 -22.30 -23.25 -7.51
N ASN A 258 -21.42 -24.15 -7.05
CA ASN A 258 -20.00 -23.88 -6.84
C ASN A 258 -19.20 -24.16 -8.12
N TYR A 259 -17.92 -23.75 -8.17
CA TYR A 259 -17.01 -24.04 -9.30
C TYR A 259 -17.42 -23.45 -10.65
N THR A 260 -18.27 -22.41 -10.64
CA THR A 260 -18.78 -21.80 -11.87
C THR A 260 -17.69 -21.06 -12.63
N ASN A 261 -16.73 -20.43 -11.93
CA ASN A 261 -15.61 -19.69 -12.52
C ASN A 261 -16.04 -18.64 -13.58
N CYS A 262 -17.31 -18.23 -13.58
CA CYS A 262 -17.88 -17.37 -14.61
C CYS A 262 -17.77 -15.89 -14.25
N LYS A 263 -17.85 -15.03 -15.27
CA LYS A 263 -17.76 -13.57 -15.12
C LYS A 263 -18.75 -13.04 -14.08
N GLU A 264 -19.99 -13.48 -14.18
CA GLU A 264 -21.10 -13.00 -13.36
C GLU A 264 -20.94 -13.41 -11.90
N ALA A 265 -20.35 -14.58 -11.64
CA ALA A 265 -20.02 -15.01 -10.28
C ALA A 265 -18.98 -14.07 -9.63
N ILE A 266 -17.90 -13.74 -10.36
CA ILE A 266 -16.85 -12.84 -9.85
C ILE A 266 -17.43 -11.44 -9.63
N GLU A 267 -18.14 -10.88 -10.61
CA GLU A 267 -18.74 -9.55 -10.50
C GLU A 267 -19.76 -9.45 -9.37
N TRP A 268 -20.60 -10.48 -9.20
CA TRP A 268 -21.60 -10.51 -8.14
C TRP A 268 -20.94 -10.63 -6.77
N ASN A 269 -19.96 -11.51 -6.59
CA ASN A 269 -19.26 -11.66 -5.31
C ASN A 269 -18.39 -10.43 -4.98
N TYR A 270 -17.82 -9.75 -5.98
CA TYR A 270 -17.11 -8.49 -5.81
C TYR A 270 -18.05 -7.39 -5.29
N LYS A 271 -19.22 -7.22 -5.92
CA LYS A 271 -20.19 -6.16 -5.60
C LYS A 271 -21.01 -6.44 -4.34
N VAL A 272 -21.51 -7.66 -4.19
CA VAL A 272 -22.50 -8.03 -3.16
C VAL A 272 -21.84 -8.61 -1.91
N ARG A 273 -20.76 -9.39 -2.07
CA ARG A 273 -20.04 -10.01 -0.95
C ARG A 273 -18.76 -9.28 -0.55
N GLY A 274 -18.35 -8.27 -1.32
CA GLY A 274 -17.16 -7.48 -1.02
C GLY A 274 -15.84 -8.21 -1.23
N HIS A 275 -15.84 -9.34 -1.97
CA HIS A 275 -14.63 -10.12 -2.20
C HIS A 275 -13.59 -9.33 -3.02
N ARG A 276 -12.30 -9.55 -2.72
CA ARG A 276 -11.17 -8.97 -3.45
C ARG A 276 -10.19 -10.01 -3.98
N ASN A 277 -10.04 -11.13 -3.28
CA ASN A 277 -9.23 -12.25 -3.77
C ASN A 277 -10.15 -13.33 -4.35
N PHE A 278 -9.92 -13.67 -5.61
CA PHE A 278 -10.64 -14.73 -6.29
C PHE A 278 -9.65 -15.82 -6.66
N GLU A 279 -9.82 -16.99 -6.06
CA GLU A 279 -9.20 -18.19 -6.59
C GLU A 279 -10.04 -18.66 -7.77
N ILE A 280 -9.37 -18.93 -8.88
CA ILE A 280 -9.98 -19.36 -10.14
C ILE A 280 -9.24 -20.58 -10.63
N ASP A 281 -9.99 -21.64 -10.92
CA ASP A 281 -9.45 -22.84 -11.53
C ASP A 281 -9.04 -22.54 -12.99
N LEU A 282 -7.83 -22.93 -13.38
CA LEU A 282 -7.26 -22.61 -14.70
C LEU A 282 -6.78 -23.86 -15.43
N GLU A 283 -7.35 -24.08 -16.61
CA GLU A 283 -7.09 -25.26 -17.43
C GLU A 283 -6.69 -24.91 -18.87
N LEU A 284 -5.88 -25.75 -19.51
CA LEU A 284 -5.48 -25.57 -20.91
C LEU A 284 -6.54 -26.14 -21.86
N THR A 285 -6.84 -25.38 -22.92
CA THR A 285 -7.60 -25.85 -24.08
C THR A 285 -6.71 -26.65 -25.03
N SER A 286 -7.32 -27.31 -26.03
CA SER A 286 -6.57 -28.08 -27.03
C SER A 286 -5.59 -27.22 -27.85
N ASP A 287 -5.92 -25.94 -28.03
CA ASP A 287 -5.12 -24.91 -28.69
C ASP A 287 -4.24 -24.09 -27.72
N GLN A 288 -4.06 -24.57 -26.49
CA GLN A 288 -3.14 -24.03 -25.47
C GLN A 288 -3.52 -22.62 -24.95
N GLU A 289 -4.79 -22.25 -25.03
CA GLU A 289 -5.33 -21.11 -24.29
C GLU A 289 -5.61 -21.51 -22.84
N LEU A 290 -5.53 -20.57 -21.91
CA LEU A 290 -5.85 -20.80 -20.50
C LEU A 290 -7.27 -20.32 -20.20
N VAL A 291 -8.10 -21.19 -19.65
CA VAL A 291 -9.53 -20.96 -19.42
C VAL A 291 -9.93 -21.22 -17.97
N ALA A 292 -10.92 -20.46 -17.49
CA ALA A 292 -11.44 -20.54 -16.13
C ALA A 292 -12.35 -21.78 -15.99
N ARG A 293 -11.76 -22.90 -15.57
CA ARG A 293 -12.43 -24.21 -15.47
C ARG A 293 -11.63 -25.16 -14.58
N LEU A 294 -12.34 -25.95 -13.78
CA LEU A 294 -11.77 -26.95 -12.88
C LEU A 294 -11.09 -28.13 -13.60
N ASP A 295 -11.77 -28.80 -14.52
CA ASP A 295 -11.22 -29.91 -15.31
C ASP A 295 -12.09 -30.23 -16.55
N TRP A 296 -11.65 -31.12 -17.44
CA TRP A 296 -12.42 -31.58 -18.60
C TRP A 296 -13.21 -32.88 -18.35
N GLN A 297 -13.49 -33.24 -17.09
CA GLN A 297 -14.18 -34.49 -16.76
C GLN A 297 -15.70 -34.39 -17.02
N ALA A 298 -16.33 -35.54 -17.24
CA ALA A 298 -17.75 -35.63 -17.59
C ALA A 298 -18.68 -35.05 -16.51
N TYR A 299 -18.34 -35.22 -15.22
CA TYR A 299 -19.17 -34.74 -14.11
C TYR A 299 -19.35 -33.21 -14.16
N LEU A 300 -18.31 -32.48 -14.55
CA LEU A 300 -18.31 -31.02 -14.52
C LEU A 300 -19.25 -30.42 -15.57
N TYR A 301 -19.42 -31.07 -16.72
CA TYR A 301 -20.41 -30.65 -17.71
C TYR A 301 -21.82 -30.68 -17.12
N GLY A 302 -22.22 -31.78 -16.46
CA GLY A 302 -23.52 -31.87 -15.81
C GLY A 302 -23.68 -30.86 -14.67
N HIS A 303 -22.65 -30.73 -13.82
CA HIS A 303 -22.63 -29.78 -12.69
C HIS A 303 -22.82 -28.32 -13.13
N LEU A 304 -22.24 -27.94 -14.28
CA LEU A 304 -22.35 -26.60 -14.85
C LEU A 304 -23.50 -26.45 -15.86
N MET A 305 -24.39 -27.45 -15.96
CA MET A 305 -25.48 -27.53 -16.97
C MET A 305 -25.00 -27.28 -18.40
N GLN A 306 -23.82 -27.78 -18.72
CA GLN A 306 -23.20 -27.71 -20.03
C GLN A 306 -23.40 -29.02 -20.77
N GLN A 307 -23.54 -28.95 -22.09
CA GLN A 307 -23.47 -30.13 -22.95
C GLN A 307 -22.07 -30.23 -23.54
N ARG A 308 -21.40 -31.37 -23.34
CA ARG A 308 -20.13 -31.64 -24.04
C ARG A 308 -20.41 -31.71 -25.55
N PRO A 309 -19.70 -30.95 -26.38
CA PRO A 309 -19.89 -30.99 -27.83
C PRO A 309 -19.73 -32.39 -28.42
N ASP A 310 -20.51 -32.68 -29.47
CA ASP A 310 -20.43 -33.95 -30.19
C ASP A 310 -19.03 -34.18 -30.76
N GLY A 311 -18.55 -35.42 -30.70
CA GLY A 311 -17.21 -35.79 -31.19
C GLY A 311 -16.06 -35.51 -30.20
N ILE A 312 -16.30 -34.82 -29.09
CA ILE A 312 -15.30 -34.62 -28.02
C ILE A 312 -15.33 -35.81 -27.04
N LYS A 313 -14.17 -36.45 -26.85
CA LYS A 313 -14.01 -37.57 -25.91
C LYS A 313 -13.99 -37.09 -24.46
N GLU A 314 -14.18 -38.02 -23.53
CA GLU A 314 -14.01 -37.72 -22.11
C GLU A 314 -12.58 -37.26 -21.80
N LYS A 315 -12.44 -36.24 -20.93
CA LYS A 315 -11.17 -35.58 -20.56
C LYS A 315 -10.47 -34.86 -21.71
N GLN A 316 -11.00 -34.90 -22.93
CA GLN A 316 -10.42 -34.17 -24.05
C GLN A 316 -10.73 -32.67 -23.91
N PRO A 317 -9.70 -31.80 -23.87
CA PRO A 317 -9.91 -30.36 -23.86
C PRO A 317 -10.65 -29.86 -25.10
N LEU A 318 -11.51 -28.87 -24.91
CA LEU A 318 -12.11 -28.11 -26.01
C LEU A 318 -11.10 -27.13 -26.62
N SER A 319 -11.35 -26.63 -27.82
CA SER A 319 -10.67 -25.42 -28.31
C SER A 319 -11.15 -24.18 -27.55
N SER A 320 -10.37 -23.10 -27.57
CA SER A 320 -10.74 -21.83 -26.95
C SER A 320 -12.04 -21.25 -27.53
N GLU A 321 -12.26 -21.41 -28.83
CA GLU A 321 -13.49 -21.01 -29.53
C GLU A 321 -14.70 -21.80 -29.02
N GLN A 322 -14.62 -23.12 -28.99
CA GLN A 322 -15.69 -24.00 -28.46
C GLN A 322 -15.97 -23.70 -26.98
N PHE A 323 -14.93 -23.43 -26.19
CA PHE A 323 -15.09 -23.09 -24.77
C PHE A 323 -15.84 -21.77 -24.58
N LYS A 324 -15.59 -20.74 -25.40
CA LYS A 324 -16.28 -19.44 -25.31
C LYS A 324 -17.79 -19.55 -25.57
N GLU A 325 -18.20 -20.53 -26.38
CA GLU A 325 -19.61 -20.84 -26.64
C GLU A 325 -20.25 -21.68 -25.52
N LEU A 326 -19.45 -22.34 -24.69
CA LEU A 326 -19.90 -23.25 -23.63
C LEU A 326 -20.39 -22.48 -22.39
N LYS A 327 -21.59 -21.91 -22.47
CA LYS A 327 -22.20 -21.13 -21.39
C LYS A 327 -22.29 -21.90 -20.07
N VAL A 328 -21.93 -21.23 -18.98
CA VAL A 328 -22.04 -21.79 -17.62
C VAL A 328 -23.48 -21.62 -17.15
N LEU A 329 -24.10 -22.70 -16.67
CA LEU A 329 -25.53 -22.73 -16.30
C LEU A 329 -26.46 -22.28 -17.44
N ASN A 330 -26.12 -22.64 -18.69
CA ASN A 330 -26.81 -22.25 -19.94
C ASN A 330 -26.87 -20.74 -20.28
N GLU A 331 -26.39 -19.87 -19.40
CA GLU A 331 -26.58 -18.42 -19.54
C GLU A 331 -25.28 -17.62 -19.37
N TYR A 332 -24.44 -18.01 -18.42
CA TYR A 332 -23.35 -17.20 -17.93
C TYR A 332 -22.06 -17.34 -18.72
N THR A 333 -21.23 -16.32 -18.63
CA THR A 333 -20.09 -16.11 -19.51
C THR A 333 -18.87 -16.90 -19.01
N PRO A 334 -18.36 -17.87 -19.81
CA PRO A 334 -17.08 -18.52 -19.52
C PRO A 334 -15.93 -17.53 -19.75
N LEU A 335 -14.82 -17.69 -19.02
CA LEU A 335 -13.69 -16.75 -19.06
C LEU A 335 -12.41 -17.41 -19.57
N THR A 336 -11.71 -16.74 -20.47
CA THR A 336 -10.29 -16.98 -20.72
C THR A 336 -9.43 -16.15 -19.77
N ILE A 337 -8.12 -16.42 -19.68
CA ILE A 337 -7.19 -15.60 -18.90
C ILE A 337 -7.20 -14.13 -19.33
N THR A 338 -7.37 -13.85 -20.63
CA THR A 338 -7.47 -12.49 -21.16
C THR A 338 -8.74 -11.79 -20.69
N ASP A 339 -9.87 -12.51 -20.63
CA ASP A 339 -11.14 -11.96 -20.13
C ASP A 339 -11.04 -11.64 -18.62
N ILE A 340 -10.31 -12.47 -17.84
CA ILE A 340 -10.01 -12.20 -16.43
C ILE A 340 -9.19 -10.91 -16.30
N TYR A 341 -8.18 -10.69 -17.15
CA TYR A 341 -7.39 -9.45 -17.10
C TYR A 341 -8.20 -8.21 -17.42
N GLU A 342 -9.16 -8.29 -18.35
CA GLU A 342 -10.07 -7.19 -18.62
C GLU A 342 -10.96 -6.87 -17.41
N LEU A 343 -11.44 -7.91 -16.72
CA LEU A 343 -12.17 -7.73 -15.46
C LEU A 343 -11.29 -7.06 -14.41
N MET A 344 -10.06 -7.53 -14.22
CA MET A 344 -9.10 -6.97 -13.26
C MET A 344 -8.73 -5.52 -13.57
N VAL A 345 -8.64 -5.11 -14.84
CA VAL A 345 -8.41 -3.70 -15.21
C VAL A 345 -9.59 -2.83 -14.78
N SER A 346 -10.83 -3.33 -14.92
CA SER A 346 -12.03 -2.62 -14.47
C SER A 346 -12.26 -2.68 -12.94
N THR A 347 -11.52 -3.55 -12.24
CA THR A 347 -11.61 -3.77 -10.78
C THR A 347 -10.20 -3.70 -10.16
N PRO A 348 -9.64 -2.49 -9.95
CA PRO A 348 -8.22 -2.31 -9.64
C PRO A 348 -7.76 -2.89 -8.29
N ASP A 349 -8.70 -3.22 -7.41
CA ASP A 349 -8.48 -3.80 -6.09
C ASP A 349 -8.71 -5.33 -6.04
N VAL A 350 -8.98 -5.98 -7.19
CA VAL A 350 -9.14 -7.44 -7.30
C VAL A 350 -7.79 -8.14 -7.53
N TYR A 351 -7.60 -9.27 -6.85
CA TYR A 351 -6.47 -10.18 -6.99
C TYR A 351 -6.93 -11.53 -7.53
N LEU A 352 -6.14 -12.09 -8.45
CA LEU A 352 -6.33 -13.43 -8.99
C LEU A 352 -5.39 -14.39 -8.25
N ILE A 353 -5.94 -15.38 -7.56
CA ILE A 353 -5.21 -16.53 -7.05
C ILE A 353 -5.34 -17.65 -8.10
N THR A 354 -4.22 -18.14 -8.63
CA THR A 354 -4.26 -19.12 -9.72
C THR A 354 -4.44 -20.53 -9.16
N ASP A 355 -5.42 -21.29 -9.60
CA ASP A 355 -5.55 -22.69 -9.22
C ASP A 355 -5.39 -23.64 -10.41
N THR A 356 -4.18 -24.13 -10.64
CA THR A 356 -3.87 -25.00 -11.78
C THR A 356 -3.79 -26.49 -11.43
N LYS A 357 -3.50 -26.86 -10.18
CA LYS A 357 -3.42 -28.25 -9.64
C LYS A 357 -2.46 -29.24 -10.33
N TYR A 358 -1.67 -28.81 -11.32
CA TYR A 358 -0.68 -29.68 -11.98
C TYR A 358 0.66 -29.75 -11.26
N LEU A 359 1.30 -30.91 -11.32
CA LEU A 359 2.63 -31.16 -10.77
C LEU A 359 3.69 -31.37 -11.85
N GLU A 360 3.27 -31.64 -13.10
CA GLU A 360 4.18 -31.91 -14.20
C GLU A 360 4.89 -30.62 -14.66
N PRO A 361 6.24 -30.57 -14.64
CA PRO A 361 7.00 -29.35 -14.93
C PRO A 361 6.66 -28.68 -16.27
N GLU A 362 6.44 -29.47 -17.32
CA GLU A 362 6.12 -28.92 -18.64
C GLU A 362 4.71 -28.31 -18.71
N THR A 363 3.74 -28.86 -17.98
CA THR A 363 2.39 -28.29 -17.89
C THR A 363 2.42 -26.99 -17.09
N ILE A 364 3.11 -26.97 -15.94
CA ILE A 364 3.31 -25.77 -15.13
C ILE A 364 3.95 -24.66 -15.98
N LYS A 365 5.04 -24.97 -16.71
CA LYS A 365 5.70 -24.00 -17.60
C LYS A 365 4.75 -23.44 -18.65
N LYS A 366 3.92 -24.27 -19.29
CA LYS A 366 2.96 -23.82 -20.30
C LYS A 366 1.91 -22.88 -19.71
N GLN A 367 1.30 -23.27 -18.58
CA GLN A 367 0.26 -22.48 -17.93
C GLN A 367 0.81 -21.11 -17.49
N PHE A 368 1.94 -21.07 -16.78
CA PHE A 368 2.49 -19.81 -16.28
C PHE A 368 3.10 -18.93 -17.37
N LYS A 369 3.70 -19.51 -18.42
CA LYS A 369 4.07 -18.72 -19.61
C LYS A 369 2.85 -18.11 -20.28
N ARG A 370 1.72 -18.83 -20.36
CA ARG A 370 0.48 -18.28 -20.91
C ARG A 370 -0.08 -17.15 -20.04
N ILE A 371 -0.07 -17.31 -18.71
CA ILE A 371 -0.45 -16.25 -17.75
C ILE A 371 0.36 -14.97 -18.02
N VAL A 372 1.68 -15.07 -18.06
CA VAL A 372 2.56 -13.91 -18.25
C VAL A 372 2.39 -13.28 -19.63
N THR A 373 2.43 -14.09 -20.70
CA THR A 373 2.33 -13.59 -22.08
C THR A 373 0.97 -13.02 -22.44
N ALA A 374 -0.12 -13.48 -21.79
CA ALA A 374 -1.46 -12.91 -22.01
C ALA A 374 -1.59 -11.46 -21.49
N ALA A 375 -0.68 -11.00 -20.62
CA ALA A 375 -0.64 -9.61 -20.16
C ALA A 375 0.14 -8.68 -21.12
N GLU A 376 0.89 -9.23 -22.08
CA GLU A 376 1.70 -8.45 -23.01
C GLU A 376 0.86 -7.90 -24.19
N PRO A 377 1.29 -6.77 -24.80
CA PRO A 377 2.36 -5.88 -24.36
C PRO A 377 1.91 -4.81 -23.35
N ASN A 378 0.60 -4.66 -23.12
CA ASN A 378 0.03 -3.41 -22.59
C ASN A 378 -0.75 -3.56 -21.27
N ARG A 379 -0.68 -4.73 -20.61
CA ARG A 379 -1.42 -5.02 -19.37
C ARG A 379 -0.53 -5.62 -18.28
N CYS A 380 0.80 -5.46 -18.36
CA CYS A 380 1.71 -6.13 -17.41
C CYS A 380 1.51 -5.69 -15.96
N GLU A 381 0.83 -4.58 -15.69
CA GLU A 381 0.40 -4.16 -14.35
C GLU A 381 -0.51 -5.17 -13.66
N VAL A 382 -1.29 -5.97 -14.39
CA VAL A 382 -2.18 -6.98 -13.78
C VAL A 382 -1.37 -8.09 -13.11
N LEU A 383 -0.14 -8.35 -13.58
CA LEU A 383 0.77 -9.34 -12.98
C LEU A 383 1.11 -8.99 -11.53
N MET A 384 0.97 -7.71 -11.13
CA MET A 384 1.19 -7.28 -9.75
C MET A 384 0.07 -7.74 -8.80
N ARG A 385 -1.04 -8.20 -9.36
CA ARG A 385 -2.23 -8.69 -8.64
C ARG A 385 -2.53 -10.16 -8.93
N ILE A 386 -1.61 -10.87 -9.56
CA ILE A 386 -1.67 -12.33 -9.69
C ILE A 386 -0.85 -12.93 -8.56
N VAL A 387 -1.46 -13.89 -7.85
CA VAL A 387 -0.87 -14.61 -6.74
C VAL A 387 -0.85 -16.09 -7.11
N PRO A 388 0.31 -16.62 -7.54
CA PRO A 388 0.41 -18.04 -7.85
C PRO A 388 0.15 -18.91 -6.62
N GLN A 389 -0.81 -19.83 -6.72
CA GLN A 389 -0.96 -20.92 -5.76
C GLN A 389 -0.07 -22.09 -6.19
N ILE A 390 0.91 -22.42 -5.36
CA ILE A 390 1.86 -23.50 -5.63
C ILE A 390 1.49 -24.76 -4.85
N TYR A 391 1.76 -25.92 -5.45
CA TYR A 391 1.45 -27.24 -4.90
C TYR A 391 2.69 -28.05 -4.50
N SER A 392 3.87 -27.58 -4.92
CA SER A 392 5.17 -28.17 -4.59
C SER A 392 6.27 -27.10 -4.59
N GLU A 393 7.39 -27.41 -3.94
CA GLU A 393 8.59 -26.57 -3.91
C GLU A 393 9.23 -26.45 -5.31
N GLU A 394 9.11 -27.50 -6.13
CA GLU A 394 9.56 -27.48 -7.53
C GLU A 394 8.72 -26.52 -8.37
N MET A 395 7.40 -26.50 -8.19
CA MET A 395 6.51 -25.58 -8.89
C MET A 395 6.86 -24.13 -8.61
N TYR A 396 7.21 -23.78 -7.36
CA TYR A 396 7.73 -22.46 -7.02
C TYR A 396 8.96 -22.11 -7.86
N SER A 397 9.97 -22.98 -7.87
CA SER A 397 11.21 -22.75 -8.63
C SER A 397 10.95 -22.55 -10.12
N ILE A 398 10.01 -23.29 -10.70
CA ILE A 398 9.62 -23.16 -12.11
C ILE A 398 8.96 -21.81 -12.38
N ILE A 399 7.99 -21.42 -11.55
CA ILE A 399 7.24 -20.16 -11.73
C ILE A 399 8.15 -18.95 -11.52
N GLU A 400 9.00 -19.00 -10.50
CA GLU A 400 10.00 -17.98 -10.21
C GLU A 400 10.95 -17.74 -11.40
N GLY A 401 11.32 -18.82 -12.11
CA GLY A 401 12.12 -18.72 -13.34
C GLY A 401 11.36 -18.16 -14.56
N ILE A 402 10.03 -18.05 -14.51
CA ILE A 402 9.20 -17.47 -15.58
C ILE A 402 8.94 -16.00 -15.31
N PHE A 403 8.46 -15.67 -14.12
CA PHE A 403 8.23 -14.30 -13.69
C PHE A 403 8.24 -14.21 -12.15
N PRO A 404 8.94 -13.23 -11.57
CA PRO A 404 8.95 -13.05 -10.13
C PRO A 404 7.63 -12.38 -9.70
N PHE A 405 6.59 -13.14 -9.34
CA PHE A 405 5.33 -12.56 -8.87
C PHE A 405 5.48 -11.93 -7.48
N PRO A 406 4.75 -10.86 -7.13
CA PRO A 406 4.99 -10.15 -5.86
C PRO A 406 4.74 -11.01 -4.62
N ASN A 407 3.84 -12.00 -4.75
CA ASN A 407 3.40 -12.84 -3.65
C ASN A 407 2.93 -14.22 -4.17
N TYR A 408 3.04 -15.25 -3.33
CA TYR A 408 2.62 -16.64 -3.60
C TYR A 408 1.79 -17.18 -2.44
N ILE A 409 0.95 -18.17 -2.73
CA ILE A 409 0.28 -19.00 -1.73
C ILE A 409 0.81 -20.42 -1.84
N TYR A 410 1.31 -20.99 -0.75
CA TYR A 410 1.69 -22.40 -0.72
C TYR A 410 0.53 -23.28 -0.25
N SER A 411 -0.04 -24.06 -1.16
CA SER A 411 -1.09 -25.02 -0.84
C SER A 411 -0.51 -26.34 -0.37
N LEU A 412 -0.92 -26.78 0.83
CA LEU A 412 -0.54 -28.06 1.40
C LEU A 412 -1.42 -29.23 0.88
N TYR A 413 -2.26 -28.98 -0.13
CA TYR A 413 -3.19 -29.97 -0.66
C TYR A 413 -2.49 -31.21 -1.25
N ALA A 414 -1.39 -31.02 -1.97
CA ALA A 414 -0.70 -32.09 -2.69
C ALA A 414 0.63 -32.51 -2.04
N THR A 415 1.19 -31.68 -1.17
CA THR A 415 2.51 -31.92 -0.56
C THR A 415 2.44 -32.95 0.57
N GLN A 416 3.53 -33.71 0.73
CA GLN A 416 3.75 -34.61 1.87
C GLN A 416 4.75 -34.02 2.88
N SER A 417 5.24 -32.80 2.65
CA SER A 417 6.20 -32.14 3.54
C SER A 417 5.66 -32.04 4.98
N SER A 418 6.54 -32.26 5.94
CA SER A 418 6.31 -31.99 7.36
C SER A 418 6.22 -30.50 7.65
N ASP A 419 5.68 -30.13 8.80
CA ASP A 419 5.54 -28.72 9.21
C ASP A 419 6.90 -28.00 9.25
N ASP A 420 7.95 -28.67 9.74
CA ASP A 420 9.30 -28.09 9.80
C ASP A 420 9.92 -27.92 8.41
N GLU A 421 9.63 -28.81 7.45
CA GLU A 421 10.05 -28.63 6.05
C GLU A 421 9.34 -27.44 5.41
N ILE A 422 8.04 -27.31 5.66
CA ILE A 422 7.24 -26.18 5.16
C ILE A 422 7.77 -24.86 5.74
N ILE A 423 8.05 -24.80 7.04
CA ILE A 423 8.61 -23.61 7.70
C ILE A 423 9.94 -23.21 7.07
N ARG A 424 10.87 -24.16 6.90
CA ARG A 424 12.16 -23.91 6.23
C ARG A 424 11.98 -23.47 4.78
N PHE A 425 10.98 -24.00 4.10
CA PHE A 425 10.71 -23.63 2.72
C PHE A 425 10.16 -22.20 2.62
N VAL A 426 9.23 -21.79 3.48
CA VAL A 426 8.62 -20.45 3.35
C VAL A 426 9.50 -19.31 3.86
N GLU A 427 10.44 -19.60 4.76
CA GLU A 427 11.34 -18.60 5.34
C GLU A 427 12.10 -17.80 4.26
N GLY A 428 11.97 -16.46 4.33
CA GLY A 428 12.63 -15.52 3.42
C GLY A 428 12.11 -15.52 1.97
N LYS A 429 11.10 -16.32 1.64
CA LYS A 429 10.47 -16.36 0.30
C LYS A 429 9.28 -15.38 0.23
N PRO A 430 8.87 -14.92 -0.97
CA PRO A 430 7.68 -14.08 -1.15
C PRO A 430 6.38 -14.89 -1.01
N ILE A 431 6.28 -15.77 -0.02
CA ILE A 431 5.10 -16.57 0.28
C ILE A 431 4.33 -15.88 1.39
N GLY A 432 3.24 -15.20 1.05
CA GLY A 432 2.45 -14.43 2.01
C GLY A 432 1.41 -15.27 2.74
N ALA A 433 1.07 -16.46 2.22
CA ALA A 433 0.17 -17.37 2.90
C ALA A 433 0.48 -18.85 2.62
N VAL A 434 0.18 -19.68 3.62
CA VAL A 434 0.10 -21.14 3.50
C VAL A 434 -1.36 -21.52 3.68
N THR A 435 -1.84 -22.39 2.79
CA THR A 435 -3.24 -22.81 2.79
C THR A 435 -3.41 -24.32 2.95
N MET A 436 -4.39 -24.74 3.75
CA MET A 436 -4.57 -26.14 4.15
C MET A 436 -6.02 -26.46 4.58
N PHE A 437 -6.35 -27.75 4.67
CA PHE A 437 -7.58 -28.17 5.34
C PHE A 437 -7.46 -28.02 6.88
N PRO A 438 -8.56 -27.76 7.60
CA PRO A 438 -8.57 -27.61 9.04
C PRO A 438 -7.88 -28.75 9.82
N ASP A 439 -8.00 -29.99 9.33
CA ASP A 439 -7.41 -31.16 10.01
C ASP A 439 -5.87 -31.17 9.98
N ARG A 440 -5.23 -30.44 9.06
CA ARG A 440 -3.77 -30.26 9.03
C ARG A 440 -3.31 -29.14 9.97
N TYR A 441 -4.21 -28.28 10.42
CA TYR A 441 -3.88 -27.09 11.18
C TYR A 441 -3.69 -27.37 12.66
N THR A 442 -2.62 -26.80 13.23
CA THR A 442 -2.41 -26.69 14.68
C THR A 442 -2.02 -25.25 15.03
N SER A 443 -2.36 -24.79 16.23
CA SER A 443 -2.00 -23.43 16.68
C SER A 443 -0.49 -23.21 16.71
N ASP A 444 0.30 -24.23 17.05
CA ASP A 444 1.77 -24.17 17.02
C ASP A 444 2.31 -23.93 15.62
N PHE A 445 1.82 -24.70 14.64
CA PHE A 445 2.23 -24.53 13.26
C PHE A 445 1.84 -23.14 12.74
N GLY A 446 0.62 -22.69 13.03
CA GLY A 446 0.17 -21.35 12.67
C GLY A 446 0.99 -20.23 13.29
N ARG A 447 1.39 -20.35 14.57
CA ARG A 447 2.26 -19.36 15.24
C ARG A 447 3.63 -19.29 14.57
N LYS A 448 4.23 -20.43 14.23
CA LYS A 448 5.53 -20.47 13.54
C LYS A 448 5.45 -19.79 12.17
N LEU A 449 4.41 -20.07 11.36
CA LEU A 449 4.19 -19.40 10.07
C LEU A 449 4.02 -17.88 10.22
N LYS A 450 3.16 -17.43 11.14
CA LYS A 450 2.95 -15.99 11.38
C LYS A 450 4.21 -15.27 11.84
N SER A 451 5.08 -15.93 12.60
CA SER A 451 6.37 -15.35 13.02
C SER A 451 7.30 -15.06 11.85
N LEU A 452 7.08 -15.70 10.70
CA LEU A 452 7.79 -15.46 9.43
C LEU A 452 7.04 -14.47 8.52
N GLY A 453 5.94 -13.86 8.99
CA GLY A 453 5.08 -13.01 8.17
C GLY A 453 4.19 -13.78 7.19
N VAL A 454 3.98 -15.08 7.41
CA VAL A 454 3.18 -15.97 6.55
C VAL A 454 1.82 -16.22 7.20
N GLU A 455 0.75 -15.83 6.51
CA GLU A 455 -0.62 -16.04 7.00
C GLU A 455 -1.08 -17.48 6.82
N VAL A 456 -1.99 -17.92 7.69
CA VAL A 456 -2.66 -19.21 7.54
C VAL A 456 -4.06 -18.98 6.99
N VAL A 457 -4.36 -19.68 5.89
CA VAL A 457 -5.66 -19.62 5.21
C VAL A 457 -6.25 -21.04 5.18
N LEU A 458 -7.52 -21.22 5.58
CA LEU A 458 -8.13 -22.55 5.62
C LEU A 458 -9.12 -22.81 4.49
N HIS A 459 -9.11 -24.03 3.95
CA HIS A 459 -10.05 -24.54 2.95
C HIS A 459 -11.06 -25.53 3.53
N THR A 460 -12.32 -25.57 3.11
CA THR A 460 -13.13 -24.43 2.69
C THR A 460 -14.14 -24.23 3.81
N ILE A 461 -14.27 -23.00 4.31
CA ILE A 461 -15.15 -22.67 5.42
C ILE A 461 -16.34 -21.87 4.90
N ASN A 462 -17.55 -22.40 5.13
CA ASN A 462 -18.79 -21.86 4.56
C ASN A 462 -19.81 -21.43 5.64
N ASP A 463 -19.44 -21.48 6.92
CA ASP A 463 -20.26 -21.02 8.04
C ASP A 463 -19.44 -20.22 9.06
N MET A 464 -20.09 -19.26 9.70
CA MET A 464 -19.42 -18.33 10.62
C MET A 464 -19.03 -18.97 11.96
N GLU A 465 -19.61 -20.10 12.34
CA GLU A 465 -19.25 -20.77 13.60
C GLU A 465 -17.84 -21.38 13.50
N HIS A 466 -17.52 -22.01 12.36
CA HIS A 466 -16.15 -22.44 12.08
C HIS A 466 -15.18 -21.26 11.91
N VAL A 467 -15.60 -20.15 11.27
CA VAL A 467 -14.76 -18.94 11.18
C VAL A 467 -14.37 -18.45 12.59
N LYS A 468 -15.35 -18.24 13.48
CA LYS A 468 -15.11 -17.81 14.87
C LYS A 468 -14.15 -18.76 15.60
N LYS A 469 -14.39 -20.07 15.48
CA LYS A 469 -13.52 -21.10 16.08
C LYS A 469 -12.06 -20.94 15.63
N TYR A 470 -11.83 -20.85 14.33
CA TYR A 470 -10.45 -20.79 13.80
C TYR A 470 -9.80 -19.42 13.98
N VAL A 471 -10.56 -18.33 13.94
CA VAL A 471 -10.07 -16.99 14.32
C VAL A 471 -9.59 -16.99 15.78
N ALA A 472 -10.34 -17.63 16.70
CA ALA A 472 -9.90 -17.79 18.08
C ALA A 472 -8.59 -18.61 18.20
N MET A 473 -8.36 -19.54 17.27
CA MET A 473 -7.11 -20.30 17.16
C MET A 473 -5.99 -19.54 16.43
N ASN A 474 -6.17 -18.26 16.09
CA ASN A 474 -5.23 -17.39 15.39
C ASN A 474 -5.08 -17.70 13.87
N VAL A 475 -6.12 -18.21 13.21
CA VAL A 475 -6.19 -18.29 11.75
C VAL A 475 -6.53 -16.93 11.16
N GLY A 476 -5.80 -16.53 10.12
CA GLY A 476 -5.91 -15.20 9.52
C GLY A 476 -6.85 -15.14 8.32
N GLY A 477 -7.09 -16.25 7.62
CA GLY A 477 -7.89 -16.23 6.41
C GLY A 477 -8.65 -17.51 6.07
N PHE A 478 -9.58 -17.39 5.13
CA PHE A 478 -10.51 -18.47 4.77
C PHE A 478 -10.83 -18.49 3.28
N TYR A 479 -10.75 -19.67 2.67
CA TYR A 479 -11.43 -19.94 1.41
C TYR A 479 -12.90 -20.18 1.71
N THR A 480 -13.76 -19.52 0.96
CA THR A 480 -15.21 -19.67 1.09
C THR A 480 -15.88 -19.72 -0.27
N ASP A 481 -16.94 -20.52 -0.36
CA ASP A 481 -17.86 -20.50 -1.49
C ASP A 481 -18.99 -19.46 -1.26
N SER A 482 -19.39 -19.20 -0.01
CA SER A 482 -20.66 -18.52 0.27
C SER A 482 -20.69 -17.39 1.28
N LEU A 483 -19.68 -17.27 2.15
CA LEU A 483 -19.65 -16.19 3.15
C LEU A 483 -19.23 -14.86 2.51
N SER A 484 -19.59 -13.74 3.13
CA SER A 484 -19.17 -12.42 2.67
C SER A 484 -17.81 -12.02 3.25
N SER A 485 -17.07 -11.17 2.54
CA SER A 485 -15.80 -10.61 3.04
C SER A 485 -16.02 -9.85 4.33
N ILE A 486 -17.11 -9.08 4.38
CA ILE A 486 -17.44 -8.20 5.51
C ILE A 486 -17.66 -9.02 6.78
N ASP A 487 -18.40 -10.13 6.71
CA ASP A 487 -18.69 -10.95 7.89
C ASP A 487 -17.40 -11.56 8.48
N ILE A 488 -16.55 -12.13 7.61
CA ILE A 488 -15.29 -12.75 8.03
C ILE A 488 -14.31 -11.70 8.56
N GLU A 489 -14.12 -10.60 7.84
CA GLU A 489 -13.20 -9.53 8.25
C GLU A 489 -13.65 -8.86 9.54
N SER A 490 -14.96 -8.63 9.70
CA SER A 490 -15.50 -8.06 10.94
C SER A 490 -15.21 -8.97 12.14
N GLU A 491 -15.32 -10.29 11.96
CA GLU A 491 -15.00 -11.26 13.01
C GLU A 491 -13.49 -11.27 13.35
N ILE A 492 -12.62 -11.24 12.33
CA ILE A 492 -11.16 -11.13 12.54
C ILE A 492 -10.82 -9.84 13.28
N ILE A 493 -11.35 -8.70 12.84
CA ILE A 493 -11.11 -7.38 13.44
C ILE A 493 -11.64 -7.32 14.87
N ARG A 494 -12.85 -7.85 15.12
CA ARG A 494 -13.43 -7.94 16.45
C ARG A 494 -12.52 -8.71 17.39
N TYR A 495 -12.09 -9.91 16.98
CA TYR A 495 -11.20 -10.75 17.79
C TYR A 495 -9.85 -10.07 18.05
N GLN A 496 -9.23 -9.48 17.03
CA GLN A 496 -7.97 -8.73 17.18
C GLN A 496 -8.10 -7.54 18.12
N SER A 497 -9.24 -6.83 18.05
CA SER A 497 -9.53 -5.68 18.92
C SER A 497 -9.71 -6.11 20.37
N GLU A 498 -10.40 -7.23 20.63
CA GLU A 498 -10.54 -7.79 21.98
C GLU A 498 -9.20 -8.23 22.55
N VAL A 499 -8.39 -8.96 21.77
CA VAL A 499 -7.03 -9.36 22.16
C VAL A 499 -6.18 -8.15 22.50
N LYS A 500 -6.22 -7.12 21.65
CA LYS A 500 -5.48 -5.87 21.89
C LYS A 500 -5.95 -5.19 23.18
N ALA A 501 -7.26 -5.06 23.39
CA ALA A 501 -7.80 -4.42 24.58
C ALA A 501 -7.38 -5.14 25.87
N ILE A 502 -7.46 -6.48 25.90
CA ILE A 502 -7.00 -7.28 27.04
C ILE A 502 -5.49 -7.05 27.26
N ARG A 503 -4.69 -7.11 26.19
CA ARG A 503 -3.24 -6.90 26.27
C ARG A 503 -2.88 -5.51 26.79
N ASP A 504 -3.50 -4.47 26.26
CA ASP A 504 -3.25 -3.09 26.65
C ASP A 504 -3.63 -2.86 28.12
N MET A 505 -4.75 -3.44 28.59
CA MET A 505 -5.13 -3.42 30.00
C MET A 505 -4.11 -4.14 30.90
N LEU A 506 -3.61 -5.30 30.47
CA LEU A 506 -2.60 -6.05 31.22
C LEU A 506 -1.27 -5.30 31.27
N LEU A 507 -0.81 -4.73 30.15
CA LEU A 507 0.39 -3.90 30.11
C LEU A 507 0.27 -2.69 31.04
N LEU A 508 -0.85 -1.97 30.97
CA LEU A 508 -1.10 -0.83 31.86
C LEU A 508 -1.13 -1.26 33.34
N TYR A 509 -1.71 -2.42 33.66
CA TYR A 509 -1.73 -2.96 35.02
C TYR A 509 -0.31 -3.27 35.52
N ILE A 510 0.48 -3.98 34.72
CA ILE A 510 1.87 -4.36 35.04
C ILE A 510 2.70 -3.08 35.25
N GLU A 511 2.56 -2.09 34.37
CA GLU A 511 3.34 -0.84 34.43
C GLU A 511 3.01 -0.06 35.70
N LYS A 512 1.72 0.02 36.06
CA LYS A 512 1.29 0.67 37.31
C LYS A 512 1.77 -0.06 38.56
N ARG A 513 1.90 -1.39 38.53
CA ARG A 513 2.25 -2.20 39.70
C ARG A 513 3.75 -2.32 39.92
N PHE A 514 4.52 -2.46 38.83
CA PHE A 514 5.96 -2.78 38.89
C PHE A 514 6.85 -1.67 38.32
N GLY A 515 6.28 -0.60 37.77
CA GLY A 515 7.01 0.47 37.09
C GLY A 515 7.25 0.17 35.60
N PRO A 516 8.13 0.94 34.93
CA PRO A 516 8.37 0.83 33.49
C PRO A 516 8.72 -0.59 33.06
N ILE A 517 8.00 -1.08 32.06
CA ILE A 517 8.12 -2.46 31.57
C ILE A 517 9.23 -2.54 30.53
N SER A 518 10.06 -3.58 30.59
CA SER A 518 11.08 -3.84 29.57
C SER A 518 10.46 -4.35 28.25
N SER A 519 11.13 -4.07 27.13
CA SER A 519 10.69 -4.52 25.80
C SER A 519 10.55 -6.03 25.68
N SER A 520 11.29 -6.81 26.48
CA SER A 520 11.18 -8.28 26.49
C SER A 520 9.83 -8.76 26.99
N VAL A 521 9.27 -8.11 28.02
CA VAL A 521 7.95 -8.43 28.58
C VAL A 521 6.83 -8.04 27.62
N ILE A 522 6.93 -6.86 27.00
CA ILE A 522 6.01 -6.42 25.96
C ILE A 522 5.99 -7.45 24.81
N ASN A 523 7.17 -7.88 24.36
CA ASN A 523 7.30 -8.87 23.29
C ASN A 523 6.74 -10.25 23.65
N ILE A 524 6.69 -10.62 24.93
CA ILE A 524 6.08 -11.87 25.38
C ILE A 524 4.55 -11.76 25.24
N LEU A 525 3.94 -10.72 25.81
CA LEU A 525 2.48 -10.53 25.77
C LEU A 525 1.94 -10.26 24.36
N LEU A 526 2.76 -9.70 23.48
CA LEU A 526 2.42 -9.55 22.06
C LEU A 526 2.20 -10.89 21.34
N LYS A 527 2.82 -11.97 21.82
CA LYS A 527 2.72 -13.32 21.22
C LYS A 527 1.54 -14.14 21.75
N TYR A 528 0.93 -13.73 22.85
CA TYR A 528 -0.17 -14.48 23.46
C TYR A 528 -1.47 -14.29 22.69
N SER A 529 -2.17 -15.40 22.51
CA SER A 529 -3.57 -15.50 22.07
C SER A 529 -4.52 -14.93 23.13
N LYS A 530 -5.79 -14.76 22.76
CA LYS A 530 -6.82 -14.32 23.71
C LYS A 530 -6.88 -15.23 24.93
N GLN A 531 -6.91 -16.54 24.71
CA GLN A 531 -6.99 -17.54 25.78
C GLN A 531 -5.76 -17.48 26.69
N GLU A 532 -4.54 -17.42 26.13
CA GLU A 532 -3.31 -17.30 26.92
C GLU A 532 -3.33 -16.00 27.76
N LEU A 533 -3.81 -14.88 27.21
CA LEU A 533 -3.97 -13.62 27.95
C LEU A 533 -5.01 -13.73 29.07
N GLU A 534 -6.15 -14.37 28.81
CA GLU A 534 -7.23 -14.58 29.78
C GLU A 534 -6.82 -15.55 30.90
N GLU A 535 -5.99 -16.55 30.62
CA GLU A 535 -5.41 -17.46 31.60
C GLU A 535 -4.26 -16.83 32.39
N PHE A 536 -3.49 -15.94 31.75
CA PHE A 536 -2.40 -15.19 32.38
C PHE A 536 -2.92 -14.11 33.33
N ALA A 537 -3.98 -13.40 32.95
CA ALA A 537 -4.57 -12.30 33.72
C ALA A 537 -4.83 -12.62 35.21
N PRO A 538 -5.50 -13.72 35.60
CA PRO A 538 -5.75 -14.02 37.00
C PRO A 538 -4.47 -14.39 37.78
N LYS A 539 -3.47 -14.95 37.11
CA LYS A 539 -2.19 -15.35 37.72
C LYS A 539 -1.29 -14.16 38.07
N LEU A 540 -1.55 -12.99 37.51
CA LEU A 540 -0.83 -11.75 37.85
C LEU A 540 -1.23 -11.15 39.20
N PHE A 541 -2.47 -11.34 39.66
CA PHE A 541 -2.92 -10.74 40.92
C PHE A 541 -2.12 -11.12 42.16
N PRO A 542 -1.71 -12.39 42.38
CA PRO A 542 -0.91 -12.77 43.55
C PRO A 542 0.56 -12.33 43.48
N ILE A 543 1.04 -11.82 42.34
CA ILE A 543 2.43 -11.44 42.12
C ILE A 543 2.73 -10.08 42.76
N ASN A 544 3.80 -10.02 43.55
CA ASN A 544 4.20 -8.83 44.31
C ASN A 544 5.59 -8.32 43.93
N THR A 545 6.40 -9.10 43.22
CA THR A 545 7.74 -8.70 42.78
C THR A 545 7.93 -8.87 41.27
N LEU A 546 8.92 -8.15 40.71
CA LEU A 546 9.29 -8.29 39.30
C LEU A 546 9.93 -9.67 39.00
N GLU A 547 10.59 -10.28 39.99
CA GLU A 547 11.14 -11.64 39.87
C GLU A 547 10.03 -12.69 39.74
N GLU A 548 9.00 -12.61 40.57
CA GLU A 548 7.81 -13.47 40.46
C GLU A 548 7.08 -13.29 39.12
N PHE A 549 7.04 -12.05 38.60
CA PHE A 549 6.52 -11.77 37.27
C PHE A 549 7.32 -12.47 36.17
N HIS A 550 8.66 -12.39 36.22
CA HIS A 550 9.52 -13.06 35.24
C HIS A 550 9.37 -14.59 35.28
N LEU A 551 9.25 -15.17 36.48
CA LEU A 551 8.96 -16.60 36.66
C LEU A 551 7.63 -17.00 36.01
N LEU A 552 6.56 -16.23 36.22
CA LEU A 552 5.26 -16.49 35.59
C LEU A 552 5.35 -16.44 34.06
N CYS A 553 6.10 -15.49 33.50
CA CYS A 553 6.32 -15.42 32.05
C CYS A 553 7.09 -16.63 31.49
N GLU A 554 7.94 -17.29 32.28
CA GLU A 554 8.63 -18.52 31.87
C GLU A 554 7.71 -19.75 31.97
N GLU A 555 6.87 -19.84 33.01
CA GLU A 555 5.90 -20.94 33.15
C GLU A 555 4.92 -20.99 31.97
N VAL A 556 4.39 -19.85 31.53
CA VAL A 556 3.43 -19.79 30.41
C VAL A 556 4.08 -20.07 29.05
N LYS A 557 5.41 -20.06 28.93
CA LYS A 557 6.10 -20.55 27.71
C LYS A 557 6.13 -22.09 27.60
N SER A 558 5.91 -22.80 28.70
CA SER A 558 6.10 -24.25 28.79
C SER A 558 4.81 -25.07 28.64
N THR A 559 3.67 -24.38 28.55
CA THR A 559 2.32 -24.89 28.23
C THR A 559 1.90 -24.40 26.87
#